data_AF-A0A660ZBI0-F1
#
_entry.id   AF-A0A660ZBI0-F1
#
_cell.length_a   1.000
_cell.length_b   1.000
_cell.length_c   1.000
_cell.angle_alpha   90.00
_cell.angle_beta   90.00
_cell.angle_gamma   90.00
#
_symmetry.space_group_name_H-M   'P 1'
#
loop_
_entity.id
_entity.type
_entity.pdbx_description
1 polymer ?
#
loop_
_entity_poly.entity_id
_entity_poly.type
_entity_poly.pdbx_seq_one_letter_code
_entity_poly.pdbx_strand_id
1 'polypeptide(L)'
;MKAKALVTVWLIFGLANFAHAQSTFDPSKISAPSIFYFYQPGCLECQAKSKVLSEFLAKHPEVKLYEFDVTQPSNQLLLEQFCETASIPDTERLIAPSVFLGDTGIVGESITLKALEEVYKRRKLWTKPLVNVEKAVEQAESRIQKFTVWAVVLAGLADGVNPCAFATLMFFITYLLMAGHSRRKAAIASVGFIAGVFVIYLAIGLGFCKLLCAIHKYRFVRPILHFGFGGA
;
A
#
# COMPACT_ATOMS: atom_id res chain seq x y z
N MET A 1 -24.27 31.77 1.17
CA MET A 1 -23.66 31.45 -0.15
C MET A 1 -22.13 31.38 -0.18
N LYS A 2 -21.38 31.48 0.95
CA LYS A 2 -19.90 31.46 0.93
C LYS A 2 -19.24 30.14 1.38
N ALA A 3 -19.99 29.19 1.94
CA ALA A 3 -19.44 27.91 2.44
C ALA A 3 -19.33 26.81 1.37
N LYS A 4 -20.06 26.92 0.25
CA LYS A 4 -20.06 25.91 -0.83
C LYS A 4 -18.86 26.02 -1.78
N ALA A 5 -18.13 27.15 -1.77
CA ALA A 5 -16.98 27.37 -2.65
C ALA A 5 -15.66 26.84 -2.09
N LEU A 6 -15.55 26.69 -0.76
CA LEU A 6 -14.31 26.24 -0.10
C LEU A 6 -14.11 24.72 -0.13
N VAL A 7 -15.21 23.95 -0.15
CA VAL A 7 -15.16 22.47 -0.20
C VAL A 7 -14.83 21.96 -1.61
N THR A 8 -15.32 22.65 -2.65
CA THR A 8 -15.00 22.32 -4.05
C THR A 8 -13.57 22.66 -4.44
N VAL A 9 -12.98 23.72 -3.87
CA VAL A 9 -11.57 24.05 -4.09
C VAL A 9 -10.64 23.00 -3.45
N TRP A 10 -11.02 22.41 -2.32
CA TRP A 10 -10.25 21.33 -1.68
C TRP A 10 -10.28 20.01 -2.48
N LEU A 11 -11.41 19.66 -3.10
CA LEU A 11 -11.52 18.46 -3.93
C LEU A 11 -10.77 18.58 -5.27
N ILE A 12 -10.66 19.78 -5.83
CA ILE A 12 -9.97 20.02 -7.10
C ILE A 12 -8.45 20.16 -6.90
N PHE A 13 -7.98 20.76 -5.78
CA PHE A 13 -6.55 20.85 -5.48
C PHE A 13 -5.93 19.55 -4.92
N GLY A 14 -6.74 18.65 -4.38
CA GLY A 14 -6.30 17.33 -3.89
C GLY A 14 -5.94 16.34 -5.01
N LEU A 15 -6.55 16.49 -6.19
CA LEU A 15 -6.32 15.62 -7.35
C LEU A 15 -5.20 16.11 -8.28
N ALA A 16 -4.89 17.41 -8.29
CA ALA A 16 -3.94 17.98 -9.24
C ALA A 16 -2.45 17.77 -8.88
N ASN A 17 -2.13 17.33 -7.66
CA ASN A 17 -0.73 17.19 -7.19
C ASN A 17 -0.18 15.75 -7.24
N PHE A 18 -0.95 14.78 -7.71
CA PHE A 18 -0.47 13.39 -7.91
C PHE A 18 0.02 13.10 -9.34
N ALA A 19 0.03 14.12 -10.20
CA ALA A 19 0.48 13.98 -11.59
C ALA A 19 1.88 14.57 -11.78
N HIS A 20 2.87 14.19 -10.97
CA HIS A 20 4.25 14.45 -11.38
C HIS A 20 5.28 13.47 -10.81
N ALA A 21 6.10 12.98 -11.75
CA ALA A 21 7.32 12.20 -11.61
C ALA A 21 7.18 10.69 -11.35
N GLN A 22 6.61 9.97 -12.32
CA GLN A 22 6.99 8.57 -12.50
C GLN A 22 8.24 8.53 -13.40
N SER A 23 9.39 8.24 -12.79
CA SER A 23 10.62 7.98 -13.52
C SER A 23 10.40 6.79 -14.45
N THR A 24 10.53 7.01 -15.76
CA THR A 24 10.46 5.98 -16.81
C THR A 24 11.70 5.09 -16.74
N PHE A 25 11.80 4.24 -15.72
CA PHE A 25 12.84 3.23 -15.65
C PHE A 25 12.48 2.12 -16.64
N ASP A 26 13.27 1.99 -17.71
CA ASP A 26 13.03 1.01 -18.76
C ASP A 26 14.22 0.03 -18.84
N PRO A 27 14.11 -1.15 -18.21
CA PRO A 27 15.17 -2.15 -18.18
C PRO A 27 15.46 -2.75 -19.56
N SER A 28 14.53 -2.66 -20.52
CA SER A 28 14.72 -3.21 -21.87
C SER A 28 15.76 -2.44 -22.70
N LYS A 29 16.06 -1.19 -22.32
CA LYS A 29 17.10 -0.37 -22.96
C LYS A 29 18.51 -0.70 -22.48
N ILE A 30 18.66 -1.54 -21.46
CA ILE A 30 19.96 -1.85 -20.87
C ILE A 30 20.60 -3.00 -21.64
N SER A 31 21.59 -2.68 -22.49
CA SER A 31 22.30 -3.66 -23.31
C SER A 31 23.37 -4.47 -22.56
N ALA A 32 23.58 -4.18 -21.28
CA ALA A 32 24.53 -4.90 -20.42
C ALA A 32 23.79 -5.90 -19.50
N PRO A 33 24.40 -7.06 -19.17
CA PRO A 33 23.84 -7.96 -18.17
C PRO A 33 23.56 -7.19 -16.88
N SER A 34 22.33 -7.26 -16.40
CA SER A 34 21.87 -6.45 -15.27
C SER A 34 20.97 -7.26 -14.37
N ILE A 35 21.09 -7.01 -13.07
CA ILE A 35 20.30 -7.64 -12.02
C ILE A 35 19.56 -6.54 -11.26
N PHE A 36 18.23 -6.70 -11.12
CA PHE A 36 17.39 -5.73 -10.43
C PHE A 36 16.98 -6.33 -9.09
N TYR A 37 17.38 -5.69 -7.99
CA TYR A 37 17.16 -6.15 -6.63
C TYR A 37 16.22 -5.21 -5.90
N PHE A 38 15.10 -5.74 -5.43
CA PHE A 38 14.11 -5.03 -4.64
C PHE A 38 14.22 -5.46 -3.18
N TYR A 39 14.39 -4.48 -2.29
CA TYR A 39 14.67 -4.72 -0.88
C TYR A 39 13.95 -3.73 0.03
N GLN A 40 13.88 -4.06 1.31
CA GLN A 40 13.32 -3.19 2.34
C GLN A 40 14.34 -2.90 3.46
N PRO A 41 14.55 -1.63 3.85
CA PRO A 41 15.41 -1.26 4.97
C PRO A 41 14.97 -1.90 6.30
N GLY A 42 15.91 -2.60 6.93
CA GLY A 42 15.69 -3.30 8.19
C GLY A 42 15.11 -4.71 8.06
N CYS A 43 15.04 -5.27 6.85
CA CYS A 43 14.69 -6.68 6.65
C CYS A 43 15.95 -7.57 6.79
N LEU A 44 15.91 -8.53 7.71
CA LEU A 44 17.00 -9.48 7.97
C LEU A 44 17.27 -10.39 6.77
N GLU A 45 16.20 -10.86 6.11
CA GLU A 45 16.32 -11.69 4.91
C GLU A 45 16.95 -10.90 3.75
N CYS A 46 16.59 -9.63 3.58
CA CYS A 46 17.21 -8.78 2.57
C CYS A 46 18.73 -8.65 2.79
N GLN A 47 19.17 -8.48 4.04
CA GLN A 47 20.60 -8.43 4.36
C GLN A 47 21.32 -9.76 4.13
N ALA A 48 20.65 -10.89 4.34
CA ALA A 48 21.23 -12.19 4.02
C ALA A 48 21.37 -12.38 2.50
N LYS A 49 20.34 -11.99 1.72
CA LYS A 49 20.35 -12.11 0.26
C LYS A 49 21.29 -11.12 -0.44
N SER A 50 21.54 -9.95 0.14
CA SER A 50 22.54 -9.02 -0.42
C SER A 50 23.95 -9.61 -0.41
N LYS A 51 24.30 -10.44 0.60
CA LYS A 51 25.57 -11.19 0.61
C LYS A 51 25.65 -12.19 -0.53
N VAL A 52 24.59 -12.98 -0.74
CA VAL A 52 24.47 -13.92 -1.87
C VAL A 52 24.66 -13.19 -3.21
N LEU A 53 24.06 -12.01 -3.34
CA LEU A 53 24.19 -11.18 -4.54
C LEU A 53 25.61 -10.65 -4.73
N SER A 54 26.28 -10.22 -3.66
CA SER A 54 27.68 -9.79 -3.72
C SER A 54 28.62 -10.91 -4.16
N GLU A 55 28.38 -12.15 -3.69
CA GLU A 55 29.14 -13.34 -4.11
C GLU A 55 28.93 -13.65 -5.60
N PHE A 56 27.70 -13.49 -6.10
CA PHE A 56 27.40 -13.65 -7.53
C PHE A 56 28.11 -12.58 -8.39
N LEU A 57 28.05 -11.31 -7.98
CA LEU A 57 28.67 -10.19 -8.70
C LEU A 57 30.20 -10.28 -8.71
N ALA A 58 30.82 -10.82 -7.65
CA ALA A 58 32.25 -11.07 -7.62
C ALA A 58 32.70 -12.08 -8.69
N LYS A 59 31.86 -13.05 -9.05
CA LYS A 59 32.12 -14.01 -10.14
C LYS A 59 31.78 -13.45 -11.53
N HIS A 60 30.91 -12.44 -11.60
CA HIS A 60 30.38 -11.87 -12.84
C HIS A 60 30.50 -10.34 -12.83
N PRO A 61 31.73 -9.78 -12.93
CA PRO A 61 31.95 -8.33 -12.88
C PRO A 61 31.31 -7.56 -14.04
N GLU A 62 30.92 -8.24 -15.12
CA GLU A 62 30.16 -7.68 -16.23
C GLU A 62 28.69 -7.36 -15.89
N VAL A 63 28.17 -7.91 -14.79
CA VAL A 63 26.76 -7.74 -14.38
C VAL A 63 26.60 -6.47 -13.54
N LYS A 64 25.70 -5.57 -13.94
CA LYS A 64 25.35 -4.37 -13.17
C LYS A 64 24.21 -4.63 -12.19
N LEU A 65 24.42 -4.26 -10.93
CA LEU A 65 23.40 -4.30 -9.90
C LEU A 65 22.61 -2.98 -9.85
N TYR A 66 21.28 -3.08 -9.91
CA TYR A 66 20.35 -1.99 -9.65
C TYR A 66 19.52 -2.33 -8.41
N GLU A 67 19.57 -1.47 -7.39
CA GLU A 67 18.86 -1.71 -6.13
C GLU A 67 17.70 -0.71 -5.96
N PHE A 68 16.55 -1.22 -5.53
CA PHE A 68 15.33 -0.45 -5.34
C PHE A 68 14.75 -0.69 -3.94
N ASP A 69 14.59 0.40 -3.19
CA ASP A 69 13.93 0.38 -1.88
C ASP A 69 12.42 0.39 -2.05
N VAL A 70 11.74 -0.72 -1.71
CA VAL A 70 10.29 -0.89 -1.88
C VAL A 70 9.46 -0.10 -0.86
N THR A 71 10.08 0.56 0.12
CA THR A 71 9.37 1.52 1.00
C THR A 71 8.96 2.79 0.25
N GLN A 72 9.59 3.05 -0.89
CA GLN A 72 9.20 4.14 -1.78
C GLN A 72 8.06 3.68 -2.70
N PRO A 73 6.92 4.42 -2.74
CA PRO A 73 5.77 4.02 -3.55
C PRO A 73 6.09 3.82 -5.04
N SER A 74 6.98 4.63 -5.60
CA SER A 74 7.43 4.51 -7.00
C SER A 74 8.14 3.18 -7.27
N ASN A 75 8.92 2.66 -6.31
CA ASN A 75 9.66 1.42 -6.46
C ASN A 75 8.79 0.19 -6.17
N GLN A 76 7.80 0.33 -5.29
CA GLN A 76 6.79 -0.71 -5.08
C GLN A 76 5.97 -0.93 -6.37
N LEU A 77 5.62 0.16 -7.05
CA LEU A 77 4.94 0.12 -8.34
C LEU A 77 5.83 -0.49 -9.42
N LEU A 78 7.12 -0.14 -9.43
CA LEU A 78 8.10 -0.76 -10.31
C LEU A 78 8.22 -2.27 -10.05
N LEU A 79 8.25 -2.71 -8.79
CA LEU A 79 8.28 -4.13 -8.43
C LEU A 79 7.07 -4.88 -9.00
N GLU A 80 5.86 -4.31 -8.91
CA GLU A 80 4.67 -4.92 -9.51
C GLU A 80 4.82 -5.12 -11.02
N GLN A 81 5.37 -4.13 -11.73
CA GLN A 81 5.63 -4.25 -13.17
C GLN A 81 6.59 -5.39 -13.48
N PHE A 82 7.66 -5.54 -12.69
CA PHE A 82 8.61 -6.64 -12.85
C PHE A 82 7.95 -8.00 -12.57
N CYS A 83 7.16 -8.11 -11.50
CA CYS A 83 6.41 -9.31 -11.15
C CYS A 83 5.42 -9.72 -12.25
N GLU A 84 4.64 -8.77 -12.77
CA GLU A 84 3.66 -9.02 -13.84
C GLU A 84 4.36 -9.47 -15.13
N THR A 85 5.42 -8.76 -15.52
CA THR A 85 6.17 -9.05 -16.75
C THR A 85 6.91 -10.39 -16.69
N ALA A 86 7.39 -10.77 -15.50
CA ALA A 86 8.00 -12.06 -15.21
C ALA A 86 6.97 -13.18 -14.93
N SER A 87 5.67 -12.86 -14.97
CA SER A 87 4.57 -13.81 -14.74
C SER A 87 4.61 -14.47 -13.35
N ILE A 88 5.01 -13.70 -12.33
CA ILE A 88 4.94 -14.12 -10.93
C ILE A 88 3.47 -14.21 -10.51
N PRO A 89 3.05 -15.29 -9.83
CA PRO A 89 1.67 -15.44 -9.35
C PRO A 89 1.30 -14.35 -8.35
N ASP A 90 0.04 -13.91 -8.36
CA ASP A 90 -0.47 -12.79 -7.54
C ASP A 90 -0.16 -12.96 -6.03
N THR A 91 -0.08 -14.19 -5.54
CA THR A 91 0.24 -14.52 -4.14
C THR A 91 1.69 -14.25 -3.74
N GLU A 92 2.60 -14.13 -4.71
CA GLU A 92 4.03 -13.93 -4.49
C GLU A 92 4.52 -12.55 -5.00
N ARG A 93 3.60 -11.67 -5.38
CA ARG A 93 3.92 -10.31 -5.84
C ARG A 93 4.11 -9.34 -4.68
N LEU A 94 4.83 -8.26 -4.94
CA LEU A 94 5.11 -7.20 -3.97
C LEU A 94 5.86 -7.67 -2.70
N ILE A 95 6.55 -8.80 -2.79
CA ILE A 95 7.36 -9.35 -1.71
C ILE A 95 8.83 -8.93 -1.91
N ALA A 96 9.43 -8.41 -0.83
CA ALA A 96 10.86 -8.18 -0.73
C ALA A 96 11.47 -9.19 0.27
N PRO A 97 12.65 -9.78 0.00
CA PRO A 97 13.51 -9.52 -1.15
C PRO A 97 13.00 -10.16 -2.45
N SER A 98 13.21 -9.49 -3.58
CA SER A 98 12.98 -10.06 -4.91
C SER A 98 14.07 -9.63 -5.89
N VAL A 99 14.48 -10.55 -6.76
CA VAL A 99 15.57 -10.36 -7.72
C VAL A 99 15.10 -10.72 -9.11
N PHE A 100 15.40 -9.87 -10.08
CA PHE A 100 15.07 -10.09 -11.48
C PHE A 100 16.32 -10.13 -12.34
N LEU A 101 16.46 -11.20 -13.13
CA LEU A 101 17.56 -11.45 -14.06
C LEU A 101 17.02 -12.15 -15.30
N GLY A 102 17.38 -11.68 -16.49
CA GLY A 102 17.06 -12.38 -17.74
C GLY A 102 15.57 -12.73 -17.91
N ASP A 103 14.67 -11.76 -17.71
CA ASP A 103 13.20 -11.90 -17.72
C ASP A 103 12.60 -12.83 -16.65
N THR A 104 13.41 -13.35 -15.73
CA THR A 104 12.99 -14.26 -14.65
C THR A 104 13.05 -13.54 -13.32
N GLY A 105 11.99 -13.67 -12.51
CA GLY A 105 11.95 -13.19 -11.13
C GLY A 105 12.18 -14.34 -10.14
N ILE A 106 12.95 -14.08 -9.09
CA ILE A 106 13.16 -14.99 -7.96
C ILE A 106 12.81 -14.22 -6.69
N VAL A 107 11.91 -14.78 -5.88
CA VAL A 107 11.33 -14.10 -4.72
C VAL A 107 11.74 -14.82 -3.42
N GLY A 108 11.99 -14.04 -2.37
CA GLY A 108 12.16 -14.52 -1.00
C GLY A 108 13.32 -15.52 -0.83
N GLU A 109 13.03 -16.63 -0.17
CA GLU A 109 14.02 -17.65 0.20
C GLU A 109 14.70 -18.30 -1.00
N SER A 110 13.99 -18.41 -2.12
CA SER A 110 14.46 -19.02 -3.37
C SER A 110 15.67 -18.31 -3.99
N ILE A 111 15.95 -17.07 -3.57
CA ILE A 111 17.14 -16.30 -3.97
C ILE A 111 18.39 -16.98 -3.44
N THR A 112 19.03 -17.77 -4.29
CA THR A 112 20.24 -18.55 -3.98
C THR A 112 21.25 -18.38 -5.11
N LEU A 113 22.54 -18.56 -4.81
CA LEU A 113 23.60 -18.51 -5.84
C LEU A 113 23.30 -19.46 -7.00
N LYS A 114 22.85 -20.69 -6.71
CA LYS A 114 22.54 -21.70 -7.72
C LYS A 114 21.42 -21.23 -8.66
N ALA A 115 20.34 -20.69 -8.10
CA ALA A 115 19.21 -20.18 -8.89
C ALA A 115 19.63 -19.00 -9.78
N LEU A 116 20.45 -18.08 -9.25
CA LEU A 116 20.99 -16.96 -10.02
C LEU A 116 21.90 -17.43 -11.16
N GLU A 117 22.80 -18.37 -10.89
CA GLU A 117 23.70 -18.95 -11.90
C GLU A 117 22.92 -19.70 -13.00
N GLU A 118 21.85 -20.42 -12.65
CA GLU A 118 21.00 -21.09 -13.64
C GLU A 118 20.27 -20.11 -14.57
N VAL A 119 19.72 -19.04 -14.01
CA VAL A 119 19.06 -18.00 -14.81
C VAL A 119 20.08 -17.28 -15.69
N TYR A 120 21.24 -16.94 -15.13
CA TYR A 120 22.33 -16.27 -15.86
C TYR A 120 22.81 -17.07 -17.09
N LYS A 121 22.89 -18.40 -16.97
CA LYS A 121 23.26 -19.28 -18.09
C LYS A 121 22.20 -19.30 -19.19
N ARG A 122 20.92 -19.24 -18.84
CA ARG A 122 19.81 -19.27 -19.81
C ARG A 122 19.62 -17.94 -20.51
N ARG A 123 19.64 -16.84 -19.76
CA ARG A 123 19.33 -15.51 -20.28
C ARG A 123 20.00 -14.43 -19.45
N LYS A 124 20.72 -13.53 -20.11
CA LYS A 124 21.54 -12.48 -19.46
C LYS A 124 20.90 -11.10 -19.46
N LEU A 125 19.99 -10.85 -20.40
CA LEU A 125 19.40 -9.54 -20.64
C LEU A 125 17.91 -9.58 -20.36
N TRP A 126 17.42 -8.51 -19.74
CA TRP A 126 16.00 -8.23 -19.65
C TRP A 126 15.53 -7.69 -21.01
N THR A 127 14.58 -8.37 -21.63
CA THR A 127 14.12 -8.06 -23.00
C THR A 127 12.66 -7.66 -23.04
N LYS A 128 11.88 -7.98 -22.02
CA LYS A 128 10.45 -7.65 -21.98
C LYS A 128 10.26 -6.19 -21.59
N PRO A 129 9.51 -5.38 -22.36
CA PRO A 129 9.16 -4.04 -21.89
C PRO A 129 8.29 -4.16 -20.64
N LEU A 130 8.56 -3.32 -19.64
CA LEU A 130 7.70 -3.25 -18.45
C LEU A 130 6.30 -2.76 -18.86
N VAL A 131 5.26 -3.36 -18.28
CA VAL A 131 3.87 -2.99 -18.51
C VAL A 131 3.65 -1.52 -18.13
N ASN A 132 3.00 -0.73 -18.98
CA ASN A 132 2.71 0.67 -18.66
C ASN A 132 1.69 0.73 -17.50
N VAL A 133 2.13 1.34 -16.41
CA VAL A 133 1.45 1.39 -15.11
C VAL A 133 0.08 2.04 -15.16
N GLU A 134 -0.17 2.95 -16.10
CA GLU A 134 -1.49 3.58 -16.25
C GLU A 134 -2.61 2.54 -16.43
N LYS A 135 -2.37 1.44 -17.15
CA LYS A 135 -3.38 0.40 -17.34
C LYS A 135 -3.51 -0.55 -16.14
N ALA A 136 -2.40 -0.85 -15.47
CA ALA A 136 -2.37 -1.75 -14.32
C ALA A 136 -2.96 -1.10 -13.06
N VAL A 137 -2.71 0.20 -12.85
CA VAL A 137 -3.32 0.99 -11.76
C VAL A 137 -4.82 1.14 -11.98
N GLU A 138 -5.27 1.43 -13.21
CA GLU A 138 -6.70 1.51 -13.53
C GLU A 138 -7.42 0.15 -13.33
N GLN A 139 -6.78 -0.97 -13.66
CA GLN A 139 -7.30 -2.31 -13.38
C GLN A 139 -7.28 -2.68 -11.89
N ALA A 140 -6.25 -2.29 -11.14
CA ALA A 140 -6.18 -2.52 -9.70
C ALA A 140 -7.21 -1.68 -8.93
N GLU A 141 -7.37 -0.40 -9.28
CA GLU A 141 -8.38 0.49 -8.70
C GLU A 141 -9.81 -0.03 -8.94
N SER A 142 -10.11 -0.50 -10.16
CA SER A 142 -11.45 -1.02 -10.49
C SER A 142 -11.79 -2.35 -9.79
N ARG A 143 -10.78 -3.17 -9.46
CA ARG A 143 -10.96 -4.39 -8.64
C ARG A 143 -11.13 -4.06 -7.16
N ILE A 144 -10.30 -3.17 -6.63
CA ILE A 144 -10.36 -2.75 -5.22
C ILE A 144 -11.69 -2.05 -4.94
N GLN A 145 -12.19 -1.18 -5.81
CA GLN A 145 -13.46 -0.49 -5.59
C GLN A 145 -14.65 -1.45 -5.43
N LYS A 146 -14.70 -2.54 -6.21
CA LYS A 146 -15.83 -3.50 -6.15
C LYS A 146 -15.81 -4.36 -4.89
N PHE A 147 -14.64 -4.78 -4.42
CA PHE A 147 -14.52 -5.53 -3.17
C PHE A 147 -14.62 -4.64 -1.92
N THR A 148 -14.09 -3.41 -1.99
CA THR A 148 -14.05 -2.47 -0.87
C THR A 148 -15.45 -2.00 -0.48
N VAL A 149 -16.34 -1.70 -1.43
CA VAL A 149 -17.69 -1.19 -1.09
C VAL A 149 -18.48 -2.23 -0.29
N TRP A 150 -18.53 -3.48 -0.76
CA TRP A 150 -19.23 -4.54 -0.03
C TRP A 150 -18.58 -4.88 1.31
N ALA A 151 -17.24 -4.91 1.37
CA ALA A 151 -16.53 -5.12 2.61
C ALA A 151 -16.82 -4.00 3.63
N VAL A 152 -16.83 -2.74 3.21
CA VAL A 152 -17.14 -1.59 4.07
C VAL A 152 -18.59 -1.63 4.54
N VAL A 153 -19.54 -1.98 3.66
CA VAL A 153 -20.96 -2.12 4.04
C VAL A 153 -21.15 -3.25 5.07
N LEU A 154 -20.55 -4.42 4.84
CA LEU A 154 -20.66 -5.55 5.76
C LEU A 154 -19.95 -5.30 7.09
N ALA A 155 -18.76 -4.72 7.06
CA ALA A 155 -18.01 -4.34 8.26
C ALA A 155 -18.77 -3.27 9.07
N GLY A 156 -19.31 -2.25 8.40
CA GLY A 156 -20.13 -1.23 9.04
C GLY A 156 -21.43 -1.77 9.62
N LEU A 157 -22.07 -2.74 8.96
CA LEU A 157 -23.25 -3.42 9.49
C LEU A 157 -22.91 -4.26 10.73
N ALA A 158 -21.81 -5.01 10.68
CA ALA A 158 -21.34 -5.80 11.81
C ALA A 158 -21.02 -4.91 13.02
N ASP A 159 -20.36 -3.77 12.81
CA ASP A 159 -20.08 -2.80 13.88
C ASP A 159 -21.34 -2.05 14.36
N GLY A 160 -22.33 -1.84 13.48
CA GLY A 160 -23.62 -1.27 13.85
C GLY A 160 -24.45 -2.15 14.80
N VAL A 161 -24.28 -3.47 14.73
CA VAL A 161 -24.94 -4.46 15.62
C VAL A 161 -24.09 -4.71 16.89
N ASN A 162 -23.00 -3.97 17.08
CA ASN A 162 -22.18 -4.06 18.28
C ASN A 162 -23.02 -3.68 19.52
N PRO A 163 -23.03 -4.51 20.58
CA PRO A 163 -23.83 -4.26 21.78
C PRO A 163 -23.52 -2.90 22.44
N CYS A 164 -22.29 -2.38 22.30
CA CYS A 164 -21.93 -1.06 22.81
C CYS A 164 -22.62 0.07 22.04
N ALA A 165 -22.61 0.01 20.70
CA ALA A 165 -23.27 1.00 19.85
C ALA A 165 -24.80 0.92 20.02
N PHE A 166 -25.35 -0.29 20.03
CA PHE A 166 -26.77 -0.53 20.23
C PHE A 166 -27.30 0.02 21.56
N ALA A 167 -26.57 -0.17 22.66
CA ALA A 167 -26.95 0.36 23.96
C ALA A 167 -27.11 1.89 23.93
N THR A 168 -26.14 2.61 23.34
CA THR A 168 -26.23 4.08 23.23
C THR A 168 -27.43 4.53 22.42
N LEU A 169 -27.75 3.82 21.33
CA LEU A 169 -28.92 4.12 20.51
C LEU A 169 -30.22 3.90 21.30
N MET A 170 -30.32 2.80 22.06
CA MET A 170 -31.49 2.51 22.89
C MET A 170 -31.70 3.56 23.99
N PHE A 171 -30.62 4.01 24.65
CA PHE A 171 -30.70 5.10 25.63
C PHE A 171 -31.19 6.40 25.00
N PHE A 172 -30.67 6.74 23.82
CA PHE A 172 -31.10 7.95 23.10
C PHE A 172 -32.57 7.89 22.68
N ILE A 173 -33.05 6.74 22.17
CA ILE A 173 -34.45 6.53 21.82
C ILE A 173 -35.35 6.63 23.06
N THR A 174 -34.96 5.99 24.16
CA THR A 174 -35.70 6.03 25.43
C THR A 174 -35.83 7.47 25.95
N TYR A 175 -34.74 8.25 25.89
CA TYR A 175 -34.75 9.66 26.22
C TYR A 175 -35.74 10.47 25.35
N LEU A 176 -35.73 10.26 24.03
CA LEU A 176 -36.64 10.98 23.13
C LEU A 176 -38.12 10.63 23.36
N LEU A 177 -38.41 9.37 23.72
CA LEU A 177 -39.76 8.93 24.07
C LEU A 177 -40.23 9.56 25.39
N MET A 178 -39.36 9.60 26.40
CA MET A 178 -39.68 10.16 27.72
C MET A 178 -39.82 11.70 27.68
N ALA A 179 -39.09 12.37 26.79
CA ALA A 179 -39.18 13.82 26.60
C ALA A 179 -40.49 14.30 25.92
N GLY A 180 -41.40 13.39 25.55
CA GLY A 180 -42.74 13.76 25.03
C GLY A 180 -42.72 14.47 23.66
N HIS A 181 -41.61 14.36 22.91
CA HIS A 181 -41.48 15.01 21.62
C HIS A 181 -42.40 14.39 20.55
N SER A 182 -42.99 15.24 19.71
CA SER A 182 -43.72 14.76 18.53
C SER A 182 -42.80 13.95 17.61
N ARG A 183 -43.33 12.91 16.95
CA ARG A 183 -42.56 12.00 16.08
C ARG A 183 -41.62 12.72 15.10
N ARG A 184 -42.03 13.89 14.61
CA ARG A 184 -41.23 14.74 13.71
C ARG A 184 -40.00 15.35 14.40
N LYS A 185 -40.13 15.81 15.64
CA LYS A 185 -39.01 16.35 16.42
C LYS A 185 -38.01 15.25 16.79
N ALA A 186 -38.51 14.06 17.14
CA ALA A 186 -37.66 12.88 17.38
C ALA A 186 -36.88 12.48 16.11
N ALA A 187 -37.52 12.43 14.94
CA ALA A 187 -36.84 12.11 13.68
C ALA A 187 -35.73 13.12 13.34
N ILE A 188 -35.98 14.42 13.52
CA ILE A 188 -34.98 15.47 13.28
C ILE A 188 -33.80 15.32 14.24
N ALA A 189 -34.07 15.06 15.54
CA ALA A 189 -33.03 14.84 16.53
C ALA A 189 -32.16 13.62 16.20
N SER A 190 -32.78 12.51 15.77
CA SER A 190 -32.05 11.30 15.36
C SER A 190 -31.19 11.51 14.13
N VAL A 191 -31.68 12.24 13.11
CA VAL A 191 -30.86 12.57 11.93
C VAL A 191 -29.68 13.46 12.33
N GLY A 192 -29.89 14.43 13.23
CA GLY A 192 -28.81 15.26 13.76
C GLY A 192 -27.76 14.46 14.53
N PHE A 193 -28.19 13.51 15.37
CA PHE A 193 -27.30 12.61 16.09
C PHE A 193 -26.47 11.74 15.13
N ILE A 194 -27.10 11.09 14.15
CA ILE A 194 -26.41 10.27 13.15
C ILE A 194 -25.39 11.11 12.35
N ALA A 195 -25.79 12.30 11.90
CA ALA A 195 -24.90 13.20 11.18
C ALA A 195 -23.71 13.64 12.03
N GLY A 196 -23.93 13.94 13.31
CA GLY A 196 -22.86 14.31 14.24
C GLY A 196 -21.85 13.18 14.45
N VAL A 197 -22.33 11.97 14.75
CA VAL A 197 -21.47 10.77 14.91
C VAL A 197 -20.69 10.49 13.63
N PHE A 198 -21.34 10.58 12.47
CA PHE A 198 -20.69 10.40 11.18
C PHE A 198 -19.55 11.41 10.94
N VAL A 199 -19.79 12.71 11.20
CA VAL A 199 -18.77 13.75 11.04
C VAL A 199 -17.59 13.54 11.98
N ILE A 200 -17.85 13.18 13.24
CA ILE A 200 -16.80 12.92 14.22
C ILE A 200 -15.96 11.71 13.80
N TYR A 201 -16.58 10.59 13.43
CA TYR A 201 -15.87 9.40 12.99
C TYR A 201 -15.10 9.60 11.68
N LEU A 202 -15.65 10.36 10.74
CA LEU A 202 -14.95 10.76 9.53
C LEU A 202 -13.72 11.62 9.87
N ALA A 203 -13.86 12.60 10.77
CA ALA A 203 -12.76 13.46 11.19
C ALA A 203 -11.66 12.66 11.92
N ILE A 204 -12.04 11.70 12.78
CA ILE A 204 -11.11 10.78 13.44
C ILE A 204 -10.35 9.95 12.41
N GLY A 205 -11.05 9.36 11.43
CA GLY A 205 -10.42 8.58 10.37
C GLY A 205 -9.43 9.39 9.54
N LEU A 206 -9.82 10.60 9.10
CA LEU A 206 -8.93 11.51 8.36
C LEU A 206 -7.73 11.95 9.22
N GLY A 207 -7.95 12.23 10.50
CA GLY A 207 -6.89 12.56 11.46
C GLY A 207 -5.90 11.41 11.64
N PHE A 208 -6.41 10.18 11.77
CA PHE A 208 -5.59 8.98 11.91
C PHE A 208 -4.76 8.69 10.65
N CYS A 209 -5.34 8.84 9.45
CA CYS A 209 -4.57 8.72 8.21
C CYS A 209 -3.42 9.73 8.14
N LYS A 210 -3.66 10.99 8.53
CA LYS A 210 -2.59 12.00 8.59
C LYS A 210 -1.53 11.65 9.62
N LEU A 211 -1.92 11.12 10.78
CA LEU A 211 -1.01 10.68 11.83
C LEU A 211 -0.11 9.53 11.32
N LEU A 212 -0.70 8.51 10.69
CA LEU A 212 0.05 7.39 10.12
C LEU A 212 1.03 7.85 9.02
N CYS A 213 0.58 8.72 8.11
CA CYS A 213 1.46 9.29 7.09
C CYS A 213 2.59 10.13 7.70
N ALA A 214 2.31 10.89 8.77
CA ALA A 214 3.33 11.64 9.48
C ALA A 214 4.35 10.71 10.16
N ILE A 215 3.89 9.64 10.82
CA ILE A 215 4.75 8.64 11.43
C ILE A 215 5.64 7.96 10.36
N HIS A 216 5.09 7.63 9.19
CA HIS A 216 5.87 7.03 8.10
C HIS A 216 6.92 8.00 7.53
N LYS A 217 6.61 9.30 7.50
CA LYS A 217 7.55 10.36 7.07
C LYS A 217 8.67 10.61 8.09
N TYR A 218 8.41 10.44 9.39
CA TYR A 218 9.42 10.55 10.43
C TYR A 218 10.01 9.17 10.74
N ARG A 219 11.06 8.81 9.99
CA ARG A 219 11.95 7.63 10.13
C ARG A 219 12.71 7.55 11.48
N PHE A 220 12.15 8.07 12.56
CA PHE A 220 12.81 8.22 13.87
C PHE A 220 12.07 7.53 15.03
N VAL A 221 10.87 6.97 14.81
CA VAL A 221 10.09 6.32 15.90
C VAL A 221 10.32 4.79 15.99
N ARG A 222 11.01 4.21 15.00
CA ARG A 222 11.33 2.77 14.97
C ARG A 222 12.23 2.28 16.12
N PRO A 223 13.17 3.08 16.70
CA PRO A 223 13.94 2.64 17.88
C PRO A 223 13.11 2.55 19.17
N ILE A 224 12.00 3.28 19.27
CA ILE A 224 11.21 3.37 20.51
C ILE A 224 10.20 2.22 20.61
N LEU A 225 9.65 1.76 19.49
CA LEU A 225 8.74 0.61 19.45
C LEU A 225 9.46 -0.72 19.75
N HIS A 226 10.74 -0.85 19.39
CA HIS A 226 11.52 -2.05 19.70
C HIS A 226 11.93 -2.16 21.18
N PHE A 227 11.94 -1.03 21.90
CA PHE A 227 12.17 -1.00 23.35
C PHE A 227 10.89 -1.22 24.16
N GLY A 228 9.70 -1.04 23.56
CA GLY A 228 8.41 -1.19 24.24
C GLY A 228 7.81 -2.59 24.24
N PHE A 229 8.14 -3.43 23.25
CA PHE A 229 7.57 -4.78 23.10
C PHE A 229 8.61 -5.92 23.13
N GLY A 230 9.90 -5.61 23.20
CA GLY A 230 10.99 -6.59 23.35
C GLY A 230 11.46 -6.66 24.80
N GLY A 231 10.62 -7.19 25.69
CA GLY A 231 11.01 -7.59 27.04
C GLY A 231 11.40 -9.07 27.05
N ALA A 232 12.68 -9.32 27.38
CA ALA A 232 13.38 -10.60 27.57
C ALA A 232 13.87 -11.33 26.30
#